data_AF-A0A9D3PTY5-F1
#
_entry.id   AF-A0A9D3PTY5-F1
#
_cell.length_a   1.000
_cell.length_b   1.000
_cell.length_c   1.000
_cell.angle_alpha   90.00
_cell.angle_beta   90.00
_cell.angle_gamma   90.00
#
_symmetry.space_group_name_H-M   'P 1'
#
loop_
_entity.id
_entity.type
_entity.pdbx_description
1 polymer ?
#
loop_
_entity_poly.entity_id
_entity_poly.type
_entity_poly.pdbx_seq_one_letter_code
_entity_poly.pdbx_strand_id
1 'polypeptide(L)'
;MHFCGLNTLTTSCLLFLVTVGISNGFECSPGCDPDNGFCEQTGECRCKPGWQGATCNQCIPFPGCVHGSCEKAWQCNCEEGWVGSRCDVDTHSCSSKPCANNATCVETGEGGYLCICAHGYTGDNCHLRTGPCLTNGSPCQNGGTCT
;
A
#
# COMPACT_ATOMS: atom_id res chain seq x y z
N MET A 1 6.60 43.91 3.34
CA MET A 1 5.82 44.84 2.51
C MET A 1 6.66 45.19 1.29
N HIS A 2 6.73 44.31 0.29
CA HIS A 2 7.40 44.65 -0.96
C HIS A 2 6.34 45.18 -1.93
N PHE A 3 6.51 46.46 -2.27
CA PHE A 3 5.61 47.25 -3.08
C PHE A 3 5.61 46.75 -4.53
N CYS A 4 4.47 46.27 -5.02
CA CYS A 4 4.13 46.46 -6.43
C CYS A 4 3.59 47.88 -6.59
N GLY A 5 4.49 48.83 -6.85
CA GLY A 5 4.15 50.20 -7.18
C GLY A 5 3.47 50.27 -8.55
N LEU A 6 2.35 51.00 -8.63
CA LEU A 6 1.73 51.41 -9.88
C LEU A 6 2.74 52.17 -10.76
N ASN A 7 2.58 51.99 -12.08
CA ASN A 7 3.11 52.81 -13.18
C ASN A 7 4.60 52.69 -13.53
N THR A 8 4.92 51.68 -14.33
CA THR A 8 5.59 51.90 -15.62
C THR A 8 5.23 50.74 -16.56
N LEU A 9 4.64 51.05 -17.71
CA LEU A 9 4.52 50.13 -18.84
C LEU A 9 5.94 49.76 -19.32
N THR A 10 6.51 48.69 -18.78
CA THR A 10 7.66 48.03 -19.39
C THR A 10 7.29 46.59 -19.65
N THR A 11 7.40 46.21 -20.91
CA THR A 11 7.25 44.87 -21.50
C THR A 11 8.18 43.81 -20.87
N SER A 12 8.84 44.13 -19.75
CA SER A 12 9.75 43.26 -19.02
C SER A 12 9.10 42.53 -17.83
N CYS A 13 7.90 42.93 -17.39
CA CYS A 13 7.18 42.23 -16.32
C CYS A 13 6.48 40.95 -16.82
N LEU A 14 6.11 40.91 -18.11
CA LEU A 14 5.46 39.76 -18.75
C LEU A 14 6.40 38.58 -19.02
N LEU A 15 7.72 38.79 -19.06
CA LEU A 15 8.69 37.70 -19.27
C LEU A 15 9.11 36.96 -17.98
N PHE A 16 8.91 37.55 -16.79
CA PHE A 16 9.27 36.89 -15.53
C PHE A 16 8.14 36.04 -14.92
N LEU A 17 6.89 36.26 -15.34
CA LEU A 17 5.71 35.55 -14.83
C LEU A 17 5.67 34.06 -15.20
N VAL A 18 6.49 33.59 -16.15
CA VAL A 18 6.43 32.21 -16.65
C VAL A 18 7.18 31.22 -15.75
N THR A 19 7.95 31.69 -14.76
CA THR A 19 8.77 30.81 -13.88
C THR A 19 8.39 30.83 -12.41
N VAL A 20 7.57 31.79 -11.98
CA VAL A 20 7.20 31.95 -10.58
C VAL A 20 5.84 31.28 -10.36
N GLY A 21 5.81 30.20 -9.58
CA GLY A 21 4.58 29.52 -9.20
C GLY A 21 3.69 30.45 -8.38
N ILE A 22 2.86 31.25 -9.05
CA ILE A 22 1.93 32.19 -8.42
C ILE A 22 0.58 31.49 -8.27
N SER A 23 0.08 31.40 -7.03
CA SER A 23 -1.30 30.97 -6.77
C SER A 23 -1.99 31.95 -5.84
N ASN A 24 -3.23 32.32 -6.16
CA ASN A 24 -4.02 33.32 -5.42
C ASN A 24 -3.31 34.67 -5.19
N GLY A 25 -2.39 35.06 -6.08
CA GLY A 25 -1.61 36.31 -5.96
C GLY A 25 -0.41 36.21 -5.02
N PHE A 26 -0.08 35.02 -4.52
CA PHE A 26 1.10 34.74 -3.71
C PHE A 26 2.14 33.96 -4.53
N GLU A 27 3.41 34.30 -4.34
CA GLU A 27 4.55 33.56 -4.88
C GLU A 27 4.86 32.37 -3.98
N CYS A 28 4.64 31.15 -4.47
CA CYS A 28 4.88 29.93 -3.71
C CYS A 28 6.38 29.69 -3.51
N SER A 29 6.74 28.76 -2.61
CA SER A 29 8.14 28.38 -2.41
C SER A 29 8.79 27.94 -3.74
N PRO A 30 10.09 28.24 -3.97
CA PRO A 30 10.80 27.77 -5.15
C PRO A 30 10.71 26.26 -5.31
N GLY A 31 10.34 25.80 -6.51
CA GLY A 31 10.20 24.38 -6.82
C GLY A 31 8.89 23.74 -6.34
N CYS A 32 7.95 24.51 -5.76
CA CYS A 32 6.61 24.03 -5.47
C CYS A 32 5.94 23.49 -6.75
N ASP A 33 5.45 22.25 -6.67
CA ASP A 33 4.89 21.56 -7.82
C ASP A 33 3.64 22.30 -8.33
N PRO A 34 3.55 22.63 -9.63
CA PRO A 34 2.46 23.44 -10.17
C PRO A 34 1.13 22.67 -10.24
N ASP A 35 1.18 21.35 -10.30
CA ASP A 35 0.00 20.50 -10.44
C ASP A 35 -0.50 20.04 -9.06
N ASN A 36 0.39 19.89 -8.10
CA ASN A 36 0.15 19.22 -6.82
C ASN A 36 0.34 20.11 -5.61
N GLY A 37 0.95 21.28 -5.77
CA GLY A 37 1.11 22.32 -4.76
C GLY A 37 0.20 23.52 -4.98
N PHE A 38 0.01 24.31 -3.93
CA PHE A 38 -0.58 25.66 -3.95
C PHE A 38 -0.07 26.48 -2.77
N CYS A 39 -0.31 27.78 -2.74
CA CYS A 39 0.06 28.65 -1.64
C CYS A 39 -0.99 29.75 -1.39
N GLU A 40 -1.15 30.11 -0.12
CA GLU A 40 -1.99 31.24 0.31
C GLU A 40 -1.14 32.32 1.01
N GLN A 41 0.17 32.08 1.11
CA GLN A 41 1.17 33.00 1.65
C GLN A 41 2.46 32.87 0.84
N THR A 42 3.20 33.97 0.70
CA THR A 42 4.46 33.98 -0.04
C THR A 42 5.48 33.05 0.63
N GLY A 43 6.16 32.23 -0.17
CA GLY A 43 7.19 31.32 0.29
C GLY A 43 6.67 30.04 0.95
N GLU A 44 5.37 29.77 0.87
CA GLU A 44 4.73 28.51 1.29
C GLU A 44 4.52 27.56 0.08
N CYS A 45 4.47 26.26 0.36
CA CYS A 45 3.97 25.23 -0.57
C CYS A 45 3.08 24.26 0.22
N ARG A 46 1.78 24.32 0.01
CA ARG A 46 0.76 23.42 0.58
C ARG A 46 0.44 22.34 -0.44
N CYS A 47 0.43 21.08 -0.01
CA CYS A 47 0.17 19.98 -0.92
C CYS A 47 -1.32 19.67 -1.04
N LYS A 48 -1.76 19.37 -2.26
CA LYS A 48 -3.07 18.79 -2.53
C LYS A 48 -3.16 17.39 -1.90
N PRO A 49 -4.36 16.89 -1.59
CA PRO A 49 -4.53 15.55 -1.02
C PRO A 49 -3.84 14.46 -1.84
N GLY A 50 -3.05 13.63 -1.17
CA GLY A 50 -2.30 12.54 -1.80
C GLY A 50 -0.87 12.91 -2.22
N TRP A 51 -0.42 14.14 -1.92
CA TRP A 51 0.94 14.61 -2.16
C TRP A 51 1.58 15.12 -0.86
N GLN A 52 2.91 15.02 -0.79
CA GLN A 52 3.72 15.37 0.36
C GLN A 52 5.10 15.88 -0.06
N GLY A 53 5.93 16.20 0.93
CA GLY A 53 7.26 16.78 0.74
C GLY A 53 7.23 18.31 0.74
N ALA A 54 8.41 18.93 0.84
CA ALA A 54 8.55 20.38 0.92
C ALA A 54 8.07 21.12 -0.36
N THR A 55 8.08 20.41 -1.49
CA THR A 55 7.70 20.93 -2.81
C THR A 55 6.48 20.23 -3.40
N CYS A 56 5.81 19.32 -2.67
CA CYS A 56 4.63 18.59 -3.13
C CYS A 56 4.81 17.74 -4.39
N ASN A 57 6.04 17.32 -4.69
CA ASN A 57 6.37 16.43 -5.81
C ASN A 57 6.46 14.94 -5.42
N GLN A 58 6.22 14.61 -4.15
CA GLN A 58 6.23 13.24 -3.65
C GLN A 58 4.79 12.77 -3.46
N CYS A 59 4.43 11.63 -4.04
CA CYS A 59 3.14 11.03 -3.79
C CYS A 59 3.08 10.41 -2.38
N ILE A 60 1.87 10.33 -1.84
CA ILE A 60 1.55 9.52 -0.66
C ILE A 60 1.05 8.17 -1.16
N PRO A 61 1.71 7.04 -0.79
CA PRO A 61 1.23 5.72 -1.13
C PRO A 61 -0.14 5.42 -0.53
N PHE A 62 -0.81 4.37 -1.03
CA PHE A 62 -2.06 3.91 -0.44
C PHE A 62 -1.90 3.60 1.06
N PRO A 63 -2.87 3.97 1.93
CA PRO A 63 -2.76 3.68 3.36
C PRO A 63 -2.63 2.18 3.64
N GLY A 64 -1.54 1.82 4.34
CA GLY A 64 -1.19 0.44 4.62
C GLY A 64 -0.33 -0.23 3.54
N CYS A 65 0.20 0.52 2.58
CA CYS A 65 1.22 0.02 1.65
C CYS A 65 2.47 -0.42 2.43
N VAL A 66 2.85 -1.70 2.32
CA VAL A 66 3.98 -2.29 3.08
C VAL A 66 5.22 -2.44 2.21
N HIS A 67 5.11 -3.22 1.13
CA HIS A 67 6.21 -3.51 0.20
C HIS A 67 5.93 -2.93 -1.19
N GLY A 68 5.72 -1.62 -1.23
CA GLY A 68 5.39 -0.94 -2.48
C GLY A 68 5.67 0.55 -2.44
N SER A 69 5.64 1.15 -3.63
CA SER A 69 5.87 2.58 -3.84
C SER A 69 4.74 3.21 -4.67
N CYS A 70 4.79 4.51 -4.90
CA CYS A 70 3.79 5.20 -5.70
C CYS A 70 4.45 6.03 -6.81
N GLU A 71 3.76 6.16 -7.94
CA GLU A 71 4.06 7.17 -8.97
C GLU A 71 3.00 8.27 -8.97
N LYS A 72 1.76 7.90 -8.64
CA LYS A 72 0.63 8.81 -8.41
C LYS A 72 0.08 8.62 -7.00
N ALA A 73 -0.53 9.67 -6.49
CA ALA A 73 -1.23 9.65 -5.20
C ALA A 73 -2.12 8.41 -5.05
N TRP A 74 -2.06 7.79 -3.87
CA TRP A 74 -2.89 6.64 -3.47
C TRP A 74 -2.64 5.34 -4.23
N GLN A 75 -1.52 5.23 -4.95
CA GLN A 75 -1.06 3.96 -5.49
C GLN A 75 -0.20 3.19 -4.49
N CYS A 76 -0.14 1.87 -4.67
CA CYS A 76 0.84 1.00 -4.02
C CYS A 76 1.28 -0.02 -5.08
N ASN A 77 2.33 0.34 -5.82
CA ASN A 77 2.96 -0.49 -6.83
C ASN A 77 3.91 -1.44 -6.12
N CYS A 78 3.58 -2.73 -6.14
CA CYS A 78 4.30 -3.72 -5.35
C CYS A 78 5.72 -3.94 -5.88
N GLU A 79 6.63 -4.12 -4.93
CA GLU A 79 7.97 -4.62 -5.17
C GLU A 79 7.90 -6.07 -5.70
N GLU A 80 8.97 -6.53 -6.35
CA GLU A 80 9.07 -7.90 -6.80
C GLU A 80 8.91 -8.88 -5.63
N GLY A 81 8.03 -9.87 -5.79
CA GLY A 81 7.71 -10.83 -4.74
C GLY A 81 6.51 -10.48 -3.86
N TRP A 82 5.88 -9.32 -4.06
CA TRP A 82 4.72 -8.88 -3.30
C TRP A 82 3.51 -8.58 -4.19
N VAL A 83 2.33 -8.87 -3.66
CA VAL A 83 1.03 -8.68 -4.33
C VAL A 83 -0.04 -8.22 -3.33
N GLY A 84 -1.24 -7.96 -3.86
CA GLY A 84 -2.34 -7.37 -3.11
C GLY A 84 -2.40 -5.86 -3.24
N SER A 85 -3.54 -5.25 -2.88
CA SER A 85 -3.74 -3.80 -3.00
C SER A 85 -2.86 -2.97 -2.04
N ARG A 86 -2.28 -3.62 -1.04
CA ARG A 86 -1.37 -3.05 -0.04
C ARG A 86 0.05 -3.62 -0.12
N CYS A 87 0.32 -4.50 -1.08
CA CYS A 87 1.60 -5.19 -1.21
C CYS A 87 2.05 -5.84 0.11
N ASP A 88 1.10 -6.49 0.76
CA ASP A 88 1.22 -7.14 2.06
C ASP A 88 1.13 -8.67 1.96
N VAL A 89 1.03 -9.20 0.74
CA VAL A 89 0.98 -10.64 0.46
C VAL A 89 2.22 -11.07 -0.32
N ASP A 90 2.94 -12.06 0.19
CA ASP A 90 4.10 -12.67 -0.48
C ASP A 90 3.62 -13.58 -1.62
N THR A 91 4.19 -13.42 -2.82
CA THR A 91 3.86 -14.25 -3.99
C THR A 91 4.26 -15.72 -3.83
N HIS A 92 5.21 -16.01 -2.93
CA HIS A 92 5.69 -17.35 -2.60
C HIS A 92 5.19 -17.75 -1.22
N SER A 93 3.87 -17.82 -1.08
CA SER A 93 3.21 -18.07 0.19
C SER A 93 3.65 -19.37 0.87
N CYS A 94 4.03 -20.40 0.10
CA CYS A 94 4.57 -21.64 0.66
C CYS A 94 5.93 -21.50 1.33
N SER A 95 6.72 -20.47 1.00
CA SER A 95 8.02 -20.20 1.65
C SER A 95 7.87 -19.91 3.15
N SER A 96 6.71 -19.38 3.55
CA SER A 96 6.35 -19.16 4.95
C SER A 96 6.02 -20.45 5.74
N LYS A 97 5.97 -21.60 5.04
CA LYS A 97 5.59 -22.93 5.57
C LYS A 97 4.23 -22.93 6.31
N PRO A 98 3.13 -22.53 5.65
CA PRO A 98 1.83 -22.40 6.30
C PRO A 98 1.19 -23.76 6.63
N CYS A 99 1.55 -24.82 5.90
CA CYS A 99 0.96 -26.14 6.04
C CYS A 99 1.58 -26.94 7.19
N ALA A 100 0.74 -27.44 8.11
CA ALA A 100 1.14 -28.23 9.26
C ALA A 100 1.19 -29.74 8.97
N ASN A 101 1.71 -30.51 9.93
CA ASN A 101 1.60 -31.98 9.98
C ASN A 101 2.08 -32.70 8.71
N ASN A 102 3.22 -32.26 8.16
CA ASN A 102 3.85 -32.85 6.99
C ASN A 102 2.97 -32.82 5.73
N ALA A 103 2.06 -31.83 5.65
CA ALA A 103 1.29 -31.53 4.45
C ALA A 103 2.16 -30.88 3.37
N THR A 104 1.79 -31.09 2.11
CA THR A 104 2.46 -30.49 0.95
C THR A 104 1.83 -29.13 0.65
N CYS A 105 2.63 -28.08 0.63
CA CYS A 105 2.18 -26.77 0.19
C CYS A 105 2.30 -26.63 -1.33
N VAL A 106 1.28 -26.05 -1.97
CA VAL A 106 1.24 -25.77 -3.40
C VAL A 106 0.89 -24.29 -3.59
N GLU A 107 1.71 -23.57 -4.35
CA GLU A 107 1.41 -22.18 -4.74
C GLU A 107 0.22 -22.16 -5.70
N THR A 108 -0.74 -21.27 -5.45
CA THR A 108 -1.91 -21.10 -6.34
C THR A 108 -1.83 -19.84 -7.19
N GLY A 109 -0.77 -19.04 -7.02
CA GLY A 109 -0.59 -17.74 -7.69
C GLY A 109 -1.23 -16.58 -6.91
N GLU A 110 -0.84 -15.35 -7.25
CA GLU A 110 -1.30 -14.10 -6.60
C GLU A 110 -1.14 -14.10 -5.07
N GLY A 111 -0.13 -14.80 -4.55
CA GLY A 111 0.10 -14.93 -3.10
C GLY A 111 -0.93 -15.81 -2.40
N GLY A 112 -1.63 -16.67 -3.15
CA GLY A 112 -2.41 -17.77 -2.61
C GLY A 112 -1.59 -19.06 -2.51
N TYR A 113 -2.00 -19.93 -1.58
CA TYR A 113 -1.46 -21.27 -1.43
C TYR A 113 -2.58 -22.27 -1.10
N LEU A 114 -2.28 -23.55 -1.29
CA LEU A 114 -3.12 -24.68 -0.92
C LEU A 114 -2.28 -25.72 -0.16
N CYS A 115 -2.80 -26.18 0.98
CA CYS A 115 -2.20 -27.30 1.70
C CYS A 115 -2.88 -28.62 1.33
N ILE A 116 -2.11 -29.54 0.77
CA ILE A 116 -2.55 -30.92 0.55
C ILE A 116 -2.25 -31.72 1.82
N CYS A 117 -3.29 -32.00 2.59
CA CYS A 117 -3.16 -32.63 3.90
C CYS A 117 -2.72 -34.10 3.81
N ALA A 118 -1.82 -34.48 4.71
CA ALA A 118 -1.50 -35.87 4.95
C ALA A 118 -2.72 -36.63 5.50
N HIS A 119 -2.73 -37.95 5.33
CA HIS A 119 -3.80 -38.80 5.85
C HIS A 119 -4.00 -38.59 7.36
N GLY A 120 -5.24 -38.42 7.79
CA GLY A 120 -5.54 -38.13 9.20
C GLY A 120 -5.50 -36.65 9.58
N TYR A 121 -5.42 -35.72 8.61
CA TYR A 121 -5.47 -34.27 8.85
C TYR A 121 -6.44 -33.53 7.91
N THR A 122 -6.92 -32.36 8.33
CA THR A 122 -7.84 -31.48 7.60
C THR A 122 -7.71 -30.01 8.03
N GLY A 123 -8.52 -29.14 7.42
CA GLY A 123 -8.49 -27.68 7.55
C GLY A 123 -7.53 -27.04 6.55
N ASP A 124 -7.66 -25.73 6.35
CA ASP A 124 -6.93 -25.00 5.29
C ASP A 124 -5.40 -25.13 5.43
N ASN A 125 -4.92 -25.24 6.67
CA ASN A 125 -3.51 -25.44 7.01
C ASN A 125 -3.18 -26.85 7.52
N CYS A 126 -4.08 -27.82 7.37
CA CYS A 126 -3.88 -29.21 7.81
C CYS A 126 -3.53 -29.38 9.30
N HIS A 127 -3.98 -28.46 10.14
CA HIS A 127 -3.70 -28.45 11.58
C HIS A 127 -4.69 -29.29 12.39
N LEU A 128 -5.85 -29.61 11.83
CA LEU A 128 -6.88 -30.40 12.49
C LEU A 128 -6.65 -31.88 12.22
N ARG A 129 -6.67 -32.72 13.24
CA ARG A 129 -6.65 -34.18 13.05
C ARG A 129 -8.02 -34.67 12.57
N THR A 130 -8.03 -35.67 11.70
CA THR A 130 -9.21 -36.43 11.30
C THR A 130 -9.14 -37.83 11.88
N GLY A 131 -10.29 -38.30 12.33
CA GLY A 131 -10.41 -39.62 12.93
C GLY A 131 -11.82 -39.82 13.46
N PRO A 132 -12.30 -41.06 13.51
CA PRO A 132 -13.65 -41.36 13.94
C PRO A 132 -13.87 -40.95 15.41
N CYS A 133 -12.81 -40.84 16.21
CA CYS A 133 -12.83 -40.40 17.61
C CYS A 133 -12.88 -38.87 17.83
N LEU A 134 -12.70 -38.06 16.78
CA LEU A 134 -12.55 -36.61 16.88
C LEU A 134 -13.83 -35.83 16.49
N THR A 135 -14.84 -36.53 15.97
CA THR A 135 -16.16 -35.96 15.74
C THR A 135 -16.92 -35.86 17.08
N ASN A 136 -17.95 -34.99 17.15
CA ASN A 136 -18.73 -34.70 18.37
C ASN A 136 -19.50 -35.89 18.99
N GLY A 137 -19.22 -37.12 18.57
CA GLY A 137 -19.71 -38.34 19.20
C GLY A 137 -18.64 -39.42 19.10
N SER A 138 -18.26 -40.00 20.25
CA SER A 138 -17.42 -41.19 20.21
C SER A 138 -18.15 -42.31 19.47
N PRO A 139 -17.55 -42.92 18.44
CA PRO A 139 -18.13 -44.05 17.73
C PRO A 139 -18.18 -45.31 18.61
N CYS A 140 -17.45 -45.30 19.73
CA CYS A 140 -17.35 -46.43 20.63
C CYS A 140 -18.64 -46.60 21.44
N GLN A 141 -19.30 -47.75 21.30
CA GLN A 141 -20.44 -48.14 22.12
C GLN A 141 -19.98 -48.96 23.35
N ASN A 142 -20.88 -49.19 24.31
CA ASN A 142 -20.67 -50.08 25.47
C ASN A 142 -19.44 -49.74 26.35
N GLY A 143 -19.12 -48.46 26.51
CA GLY A 143 -18.01 -48.02 27.37
C GLY A 143 -16.61 -48.17 26.74
N GLY A 144 -16.52 -48.44 25.43
CA GLY A 144 -15.26 -48.42 24.72
C GLY A 144 -14.61 -47.02 24.75
N THR A 145 -13.30 -46.98 24.99
CA THR A 145 -12.52 -45.74 24.89
C THR A 145 -12.02 -45.59 23.46
N CYS A 146 -12.24 -44.43 22.86
CA CYS A 146 -11.75 -44.14 21.52
C CYS A 146 -10.32 -43.61 21.62
N THR A 147 -9.38 -44.25 20.93
CA THR A 147 -7.95 -43.91 20.93
C THR A 147 -7.43 -43.71 19.52
#